data_AF-A0A847MW72-F1
#
_entry.id   AF-A0A847MW72-F1
#
_cell.length_a   1.000
_cell.length_b   1.000
_cell.length_c   1.000
_cell.angle_alpha   90.00
_cell.angle_beta   90.00
_cell.angle_gamma   90.00
#
_symmetry.space_group_name_H-M   'P 1'
#
loop_
_entity.id
_entity.type
_entity.pdbx_description
1 polymer ?
#
loop_
_entity_poly.entity_id
_entity_poly.type
_entity_poly.pdbx_seq_one_letter_code
_entity_poly.pdbx_strand_id
1 'polypeptide(L)'
;MNAHPTQSVFRRARRKAAMVFAGALAVPLLLAGCSDDSSDSPADGATDGATDSETPASGTFDSLTVALPSSVSSLDVSREAGIVNYTIALLAQESLLGIDADGQLVPALAESWDAPDASTYVLQIRDGVTFSDGTDLTVDDVIASINVHAEEGSTSALAYAYAGVESVEATGEREITIRLTEPNSAFPWILSPGTLQITSDEFIEANKDTIGTPETLLLGTGPYKITEFVPDSHVALEANTEWWNGEPKASSVRLDFI
;
A
#
# COMPACT_ATOMS: atom_id res chain seq x y z
N MET A 1 -52.02 -36.46 -17.97
CA MET A 1 -52.43 -35.72 -16.76
C MET A 1 -51.60 -34.45 -16.65
N ASN A 2 -52.30 -33.32 -16.54
CA ASN A 2 -51.89 -31.96 -16.14
C ASN A 2 -50.80 -31.28 -17.01
N ALA A 3 -51.13 -30.53 -18.08
CA ALA A 3 -51.83 -29.23 -18.18
C ALA A 3 -50.99 -28.01 -17.68
N HIS A 4 -50.35 -27.31 -18.63
CA HIS A 4 -50.45 -25.87 -19.00
C HIS A 4 -50.84 -24.80 -17.94
N PRO A 5 -50.63 -23.45 -18.13
CA PRO A 5 -49.93 -22.70 -19.20
C PRO A 5 -49.22 -21.36 -18.78
N THR A 6 -48.59 -20.71 -19.79
CA THR A 6 -48.49 -19.27 -20.14
C THR A 6 -48.32 -18.12 -19.12
N GLN A 7 -47.33 -17.28 -19.47
CA GLN A 7 -47.28 -15.80 -19.48
C GLN A 7 -47.68 -14.98 -18.24
N SER A 8 -46.80 -14.07 -17.81
CA SER A 8 -47.05 -12.63 -18.00
C SER A 8 -45.85 -11.77 -17.61
N VAL A 9 -45.60 -10.79 -18.46
CA VAL A 9 -44.66 -9.68 -18.31
C VAL A 9 -45.26 -8.68 -17.31
N PHE A 10 -44.57 -8.43 -16.19
CA PHE A 10 -44.94 -7.32 -15.31
C PHE A 10 -44.21 -6.02 -15.71
N ARG A 11 -45.03 -5.07 -16.17
CA ARG A 11 -44.72 -3.67 -16.43
C ARG A 11 -44.96 -2.82 -15.17
N ARG A 12 -44.12 -1.76 -15.04
CA ARG A 12 -44.36 -0.46 -14.36
C ARG A 12 -44.46 -0.51 -12.82
N ALA A 13 -43.93 0.44 -12.06
CA ALA A 13 -44.01 1.87 -12.30
C ALA A 13 -42.89 2.67 -11.59
N ARG A 14 -42.30 3.61 -12.32
CA ARG A 14 -41.60 4.78 -11.76
C ARG A 14 -42.61 5.65 -11.01
N ARG A 15 -42.37 5.94 -9.72
CA ARG A 15 -43.06 7.03 -9.02
C ARG A 15 -42.15 8.25 -8.96
N LYS A 16 -42.49 9.24 -9.79
CA LYS A 16 -42.10 10.63 -9.59
C LYS A 16 -43.01 11.20 -8.50
N ALA A 17 -42.44 11.87 -7.51
CA ALA A 17 -43.17 12.84 -6.69
C ALA A 17 -42.30 14.10 -6.61
N ALA A 18 -42.73 15.11 -7.34
CA ALA A 18 -42.30 16.48 -7.16
C ALA A 18 -43.36 17.16 -6.30
N MET A 19 -42.94 17.85 -5.24
CA MET A 19 -43.71 18.96 -4.67
C MET A 19 -42.75 20.13 -4.43
N VAL A 20 -43.01 21.16 -5.22
CA VAL A 20 -42.54 22.53 -5.07
C VAL A 20 -43.33 23.16 -3.93
N PHE A 21 -42.66 23.82 -2.98
CA PHE A 21 -43.24 24.98 -2.32
C PHE A 21 -42.16 26.05 -2.14
N ALA A 22 -42.38 27.16 -2.84
CA ALA A 22 -41.64 28.40 -2.73
C ALA A 22 -42.04 29.14 -1.44
N GLY A 23 -41.09 29.86 -0.85
CA GLY A 23 -41.35 30.72 0.31
C GLY A 23 -40.11 31.51 0.71
N ALA A 24 -39.78 32.52 -0.09
CA ALA A 24 -38.80 33.55 0.25
C ALA A 24 -39.36 34.48 1.33
N LEU A 25 -38.58 34.78 2.36
CA LEU A 25 -38.74 35.99 3.16
C LEU A 25 -37.37 36.44 3.71
N ALA A 26 -37.06 37.69 3.38
CA ALA A 26 -35.82 38.39 3.62
C ALA A 26 -35.88 39.19 4.94
N VAL A 27 -34.73 39.27 5.65
CA VAL A 27 -34.07 40.45 6.28
C VAL A 27 -34.88 41.20 7.38
N PRO A 28 -34.31 41.49 8.58
CA PRO A 28 -33.21 42.45 8.70
C PRO A 28 -32.11 42.24 9.75
N LEU A 29 -30.93 42.77 9.39
CA LEU A 29 -29.91 43.30 10.30
C LEU A 29 -30.51 44.38 11.22
N LEU A 30 -30.25 44.31 12.52
CA LEU A 30 -30.15 45.48 13.38
C LEU A 30 -28.94 45.35 14.31
N LEU A 31 -28.07 46.35 14.20
CA LEU A 31 -26.97 46.66 15.10
C LEU A 31 -27.47 47.28 16.43
N ALA A 32 -26.59 47.16 17.43
CA ALA A 32 -26.30 48.08 18.54
C ALA A 32 -26.96 47.82 19.91
N GLY A 33 -26.10 47.79 20.93
CA GLY A 33 -26.45 47.99 22.34
C GLY A 33 -25.40 47.49 23.32
N CYS A 34 -24.30 48.24 23.50
CA CYS A 34 -23.43 48.10 24.68
C CYS A 34 -24.20 48.51 25.95
N SER A 35 -24.02 47.76 27.05
CA SER A 35 -23.88 48.39 28.36
C SER A 35 -22.83 47.66 29.19
N ASP A 36 -21.95 48.49 29.74
CA ASP A 36 -20.80 48.27 30.60
C ASP A 36 -21.22 47.73 31.98
N ASP A 37 -20.43 46.81 32.55
CA ASP A 37 -20.17 46.78 34.00
C ASP A 37 -18.82 46.11 34.27
N SER A 38 -17.76 46.91 34.13
CA SER A 38 -16.63 47.05 35.05
C SER A 38 -16.44 45.95 36.13
N SER A 39 -15.39 45.12 35.97
CA SER A 39 -14.50 44.81 37.10
C SER A 39 -13.07 44.55 36.60
N ASP A 40 -12.25 45.54 36.89
CA ASP A 40 -10.82 45.70 36.67
C ASP A 40 -9.98 44.65 37.42
N SER A 41 -9.05 43.99 36.73
CA SER A 41 -7.78 43.45 37.25
C SER A 41 -6.89 42.95 36.10
N PRO A 42 -5.55 43.08 36.20
CA PRO A 42 -4.72 43.55 35.12
C PRO A 42 -4.23 42.46 34.16
N ALA A 43 -4.01 42.90 32.92
CA ALA A 43 -3.30 42.20 31.88
C ALA A 43 -1.85 41.87 32.30
N ASP A 44 -1.48 40.60 32.15
CA ASP A 44 -0.11 40.22 31.83
C ASP A 44 -0.10 39.64 30.42
N GLY A 45 0.87 40.11 29.64
CA GLY A 45 0.85 40.18 28.20
C GLY A 45 0.66 38.84 27.49
N ALA A 46 -0.25 38.86 26.52
CA ALA A 46 -0.19 37.97 25.38
C ALA A 46 1.16 38.17 24.67
N THR A 47 2.08 37.23 24.88
CA THR A 47 3.08 36.92 23.85
C THR A 47 2.38 36.04 22.83
N ASP A 48 2.05 36.62 21.68
CA ASP A 48 1.83 35.88 20.44
C ASP A 48 2.99 34.91 20.27
N GLY A 49 2.74 33.64 20.57
CA GLY A 49 3.62 32.55 20.21
C GLY A 49 3.57 32.44 18.69
N ALA A 50 4.46 33.18 18.03
CA ALA A 50 4.88 32.83 16.68
C ALA A 50 5.16 31.34 16.71
N THR A 51 4.36 30.58 15.96
CA THR A 51 4.68 29.21 15.60
C THR A 51 5.96 29.32 14.80
N ASP A 52 7.10 29.12 15.47
CA ASP A 52 8.35 28.84 14.79
C ASP A 52 8.01 27.71 13.82
N SER A 53 7.99 28.06 12.52
CA SER A 53 8.03 27.06 11.48
C SER A 53 9.40 26.42 11.64
N GLU A 54 9.47 25.39 12.48
CA GLU A 54 10.64 24.54 12.57
C GLU A 54 10.96 24.13 11.13
N THR A 55 12.13 24.58 10.66
CA THR A 55 12.69 24.08 9.41
C THR A 55 12.71 22.56 9.57
N PRO A 56 12.13 21.77 8.65
CA PRO A 56 12.13 20.33 8.76
C PRO A 56 13.55 19.88 9.06
N ALA A 57 13.74 19.08 10.11
CA ALA A 57 15.04 18.60 10.51
C ALA A 57 15.73 17.99 9.27
N SER A 58 16.72 18.70 8.75
CA SER A 58 17.50 18.26 7.60
C SER A 58 18.67 17.43 8.13
N GLY A 59 18.60 16.11 8.00
CA GLY A 59 19.65 15.21 8.45
C GLY A 59 19.19 13.77 8.58
N THR A 60 20.14 12.88 8.85
CA THR A 60 19.85 11.56 9.40
C THR A 60 19.49 11.70 10.89
N PHE A 61 18.72 10.76 11.44
CA PHE A 61 18.36 10.74 12.85
C PHE A 61 18.37 9.31 13.39
N ASP A 62 18.66 9.15 14.69
CA ASP A 62 18.96 7.84 15.27
C ASP A 62 17.75 6.90 15.29
N SER A 63 16.55 7.42 15.58
CA SER A 63 15.32 6.62 15.66
C SER A 63 14.07 7.38 15.25
N LEU A 64 13.16 6.68 14.55
CA LEU A 64 11.76 7.09 14.35
C LEU A 64 10.83 6.19 15.17
N THR A 65 9.82 6.75 15.82
CA THR A 65 8.70 5.97 16.36
C THR A 65 7.40 6.45 15.74
N VAL A 66 6.61 5.51 15.20
CA VAL A 66 5.31 5.78 14.57
C VAL A 66 4.25 4.95 15.27
N ALA A 67 3.16 5.58 15.68
CA ALA A 67 2.00 4.88 16.23
C ALA A 67 1.02 4.51 15.11
N LEU A 68 0.59 3.25 15.08
CA LEU A 68 -0.33 2.67 14.12
C LEU A 68 -1.66 2.33 14.82
N PRO A 69 -2.82 2.65 14.21
CA PRO A 69 -4.12 2.63 14.88
C PRO A 69 -4.75 1.23 15.02
N SER A 70 -4.02 0.18 14.63
CA SER A 70 -4.47 -1.21 14.73
C SER A 70 -3.27 -2.15 14.67
N SER A 71 -3.43 -3.33 15.27
CA SER A 71 -2.47 -4.43 15.20
C SER A 71 -2.64 -5.27 13.93
N VAL A 72 -1.69 -6.17 13.69
CA VAL A 72 -1.68 -7.19 12.64
C VAL A 72 -1.33 -8.55 13.24
N SER A 73 -1.88 -9.63 12.67
CA SER A 73 -1.58 -11.00 13.09
C SER A 73 -0.44 -11.65 12.31
N SER A 74 -0.19 -11.18 11.08
CA SER A 74 0.98 -11.53 10.28
C SER A 74 1.51 -10.30 9.53
N LEU A 75 2.82 -10.21 9.37
CA LEU A 75 3.44 -9.22 8.49
C LEU A 75 3.31 -9.58 7.00
N ASP A 76 3.06 -10.85 6.68
CA ASP A 76 2.91 -11.31 5.31
C ASP A 76 1.55 -10.89 4.73
N VAL A 77 1.63 -9.93 3.83
CA VAL A 77 0.52 -9.38 3.03
C VAL A 77 -0.22 -10.44 2.21
N SER A 78 0.43 -11.56 1.89
CA SER A 78 -0.18 -12.69 1.21
C SER A 78 -1.16 -13.42 2.12
N ARG A 79 -0.98 -13.35 3.45
CA ARG A 79 -1.87 -13.96 4.45
C ARG A 79 -2.88 -12.97 5.02
N GLU A 80 -2.45 -11.74 5.25
CA GLU A 80 -3.26 -10.67 5.83
C GLU A 80 -3.14 -9.39 4.99
N ALA A 81 -4.18 -9.14 4.19
CA ALA A 81 -4.26 -7.98 3.30
C ALA A 81 -4.93 -6.80 4.01
N GLY A 82 -4.12 -5.87 4.52
CA GLY A 82 -4.58 -4.68 5.23
C GLY A 82 -3.64 -3.50 5.07
N ILE A 83 -4.17 -2.28 5.22
CA ILE A 83 -3.40 -1.04 5.05
C ILE A 83 -2.19 -0.96 5.98
N VAL A 84 -2.31 -1.52 7.19
CA VAL A 84 -1.21 -1.58 8.15
C VAL A 84 -0.15 -2.58 7.69
N ASN A 85 -0.53 -3.78 7.23
CA ASN A 85 0.38 -4.77 6.67
C ASN A 85 1.15 -4.20 5.47
N TYR A 86 0.46 -3.51 4.56
CA TYR A 86 1.10 -2.86 3.41
C TYR A 86 2.10 -1.79 3.85
N THR A 87 1.73 -0.96 4.82
CA THR A 87 2.61 0.11 5.33
C THR A 87 3.89 -0.46 5.93
N ILE A 88 3.79 -1.55 6.71
CA ILE A 88 4.95 -2.21 7.31
C ILE A 88 5.80 -2.90 6.23
N ALA A 89 5.15 -3.67 5.36
CA ALA A 89 5.84 -4.44 4.32
C ALA A 89 6.63 -3.53 3.37
N LEU A 90 6.13 -2.34 3.03
CA LEU A 90 6.82 -1.39 2.16
C LEU A 90 8.13 -0.81 2.73
N LEU A 91 8.38 -0.99 4.03
CA LEU A 91 9.66 -0.64 4.62
C LEU A 91 10.71 -1.74 4.41
N ALA A 92 10.28 -2.98 4.23
CA ALA A 92 11.16 -4.16 4.16
C ALA A 92 11.23 -4.80 2.76
N GLN A 93 10.15 -4.69 1.99
CA GLN A 93 9.96 -5.30 0.68
C GLN A 93 9.56 -4.23 -0.33
N GLU A 94 9.89 -4.45 -1.60
CA GLU A 94 9.58 -3.53 -2.69
C GLU A 94 8.71 -4.23 -3.75
N SER A 95 8.12 -3.44 -4.63
CA SER A 95 7.34 -3.90 -5.78
C SER A 95 8.11 -3.64 -7.08
N LEU A 96 7.59 -4.16 -8.21
CA LEU A 96 8.23 -3.94 -9.52
C LEU A 96 8.11 -2.51 -10.00
N LEU A 97 6.94 -1.90 -9.80
CA LEU A 97 6.69 -0.48 -10.10
C LEU A 97 6.49 0.28 -8.79
N GLY A 98 6.73 1.59 -8.82
CA GLY A 98 6.40 2.52 -7.75
C GLY A 98 5.25 3.44 -8.14
N ILE A 99 4.80 4.26 -7.18
CA ILE A 99 3.82 5.33 -7.40
C ILE A 99 4.44 6.64 -6.90
N ASP A 100 4.49 7.66 -7.75
CA ASP A 100 5.02 8.98 -7.38
C ASP A 100 3.97 9.87 -6.68
N ALA A 101 4.39 11.08 -6.29
CA ALA A 101 3.52 12.04 -5.61
C ALA A 101 2.34 12.55 -6.46
N ASP A 102 2.45 12.44 -7.79
CA ASP A 102 1.39 12.78 -8.73
C ASP A 102 0.47 11.57 -9.02
N GLY A 103 0.70 10.46 -8.31
CA GLY A 103 -0.07 9.23 -8.46
C GLY A 103 0.16 8.59 -9.82
N GLN A 104 1.37 8.66 -10.37
CA GLN A 104 1.77 7.99 -11.61
C GLN A 104 2.66 6.79 -11.32
N LEU A 105 2.56 5.77 -12.19
CA LEU A 105 3.47 4.64 -12.13
C LEU A 105 4.88 5.06 -12.55
N VAL A 106 5.86 4.68 -11.74
CA VAL A 106 7.29 4.93 -11.98
C VAL A 106 8.09 3.64 -11.84
N PRO A 107 9.31 3.57 -12.41
CA PRO A 107 10.20 2.43 -12.19
C PRO A 107 10.53 2.20 -10.71
N ALA A 108 10.70 0.94 -10.31
CA ALA A 108 11.21 0.53 -9.00
C ALA A 108 12.21 -0.63 -9.18
N LEU A 109 11.85 -1.85 -8.75
CA LEU A 109 12.64 -3.07 -9.02
C LEU A 109 12.62 -3.46 -10.51
N ALA A 110 11.56 -3.10 -11.24
CA ALA A 110 11.61 -3.03 -12.68
C ALA A 110 12.09 -1.63 -13.10
N GLU A 111 13.20 -1.55 -13.84
CA GLU A 111 13.77 -0.28 -14.32
C GLU A 111 12.99 0.28 -15.53
N SER A 112 12.29 -0.59 -16.26
CA SER A 112 11.38 -0.22 -17.34
C SER A 112 10.35 -1.32 -17.58
N TRP A 113 9.25 -0.95 -18.25
CA TRP A 113 8.27 -1.92 -18.74
C TRP A 113 7.64 -1.42 -20.04
N ASP A 114 7.13 -2.35 -20.85
CA ASP A 114 6.37 -2.10 -22.06
C ASP A 114 5.11 -2.98 -22.10
N ALA A 115 4.09 -2.52 -22.83
CA ALA A 115 2.85 -3.24 -23.07
C ALA A 115 2.54 -3.23 -24.57
N PRO A 116 3.08 -4.20 -25.35
CA PRO A 116 2.84 -4.27 -26.79
C PRO A 116 1.34 -4.43 -27.13
N ASP A 117 0.57 -5.00 -26.20
CA ASP A 117 -0.88 -5.04 -26.21
C ASP A 117 -1.43 -5.02 -24.77
N ALA A 118 -2.75 -5.00 -24.62
CA ALA A 118 -3.39 -4.90 -23.31
C ALA A 118 -3.40 -6.22 -22.51
N SER A 119 -2.81 -7.30 -23.04
CA SER A 119 -2.71 -8.63 -22.42
C SER A 119 -1.28 -9.08 -22.18
N THR A 120 -0.28 -8.29 -22.58
CA THR A 120 1.14 -8.66 -22.50
C THR A 120 1.93 -7.53 -21.87
N TYR A 121 2.67 -7.82 -20.80
CA TYR A 121 3.52 -6.86 -20.10
C TYR A 121 4.94 -7.40 -20.03
N VAL A 122 5.91 -6.63 -20.54
CA VAL A 122 7.34 -7.00 -20.54
C VAL A 122 8.05 -6.06 -19.58
N LEU A 123 8.78 -6.60 -18.61
CA LEU A 123 9.46 -5.83 -17.57
C LEU A 123 10.95 -6.15 -17.55
N GLN A 124 11.79 -5.11 -17.48
CA GLN A 124 13.22 -5.24 -17.25
C GLN A 124 13.51 -5.07 -15.76
N ILE A 125 14.09 -6.09 -15.14
CA ILE A 125 14.40 -6.17 -13.72
C ILE A 125 15.79 -5.58 -13.47
N ARG A 126 15.85 -4.61 -12.56
CA ARG A 126 17.07 -3.86 -12.20
C ARG A 126 18.19 -4.78 -11.75
N ASP A 127 19.38 -4.64 -12.31
CA ASP A 127 20.57 -5.38 -11.87
C ASP A 127 21.20 -4.78 -10.60
N GLY A 128 21.97 -5.59 -9.86
CA GLY A 128 22.73 -5.16 -8.67
C GLY A 128 21.89 -4.85 -7.44
N VAL A 129 20.68 -5.39 -7.35
CA VAL A 129 19.83 -5.32 -6.15
C VAL A 129 20.07 -6.56 -5.30
N THR A 130 20.23 -6.36 -3.99
CA THR A 130 20.36 -7.44 -3.01
C THR A 130 19.19 -7.43 -2.03
N PHE A 131 18.77 -8.60 -1.57
CA PHE A 131 17.94 -8.75 -0.39
C PHE A 131 18.71 -8.31 0.86
N SER A 132 17.97 -8.08 1.94
CA SER A 132 18.53 -7.61 3.20
C SER A 132 19.50 -8.59 3.88
N ASP A 133 19.51 -9.86 3.47
CA ASP A 133 20.49 -10.87 3.91
C ASP A 133 21.77 -10.90 3.06
N GLY A 134 21.83 -10.09 2.00
CA GLY A 134 22.97 -9.97 1.09
C GLY A 134 22.92 -10.89 -0.13
N THR A 135 21.87 -11.71 -0.30
CA THR A 135 21.65 -12.48 -1.52
C THR A 135 21.17 -11.58 -2.68
N ASP A 136 21.48 -11.95 -3.91
CA ASP A 136 21.12 -11.15 -5.10
C ASP A 136 19.64 -11.34 -5.48
N LEU A 137 18.98 -10.28 -5.95
CA LEU A 137 17.65 -10.35 -6.55
C LEU A 137 17.72 -10.92 -7.97
N THR A 138 17.14 -12.09 -8.17
CA THR A 138 17.05 -12.77 -9.46
C THR A 138 15.70 -12.57 -10.13
N VAL A 139 15.59 -12.99 -11.40
CA VAL A 139 14.32 -13.06 -12.11
C VAL A 139 13.41 -14.14 -11.49
N ASP A 140 13.98 -15.25 -11.02
CA ASP A 140 13.22 -16.35 -10.44
C ASP A 140 12.51 -15.91 -9.15
N ASP A 141 13.16 -15.09 -8.32
CA ASP A 141 12.54 -14.49 -7.12
C ASP A 141 11.30 -13.64 -7.47
N VAL A 142 11.37 -12.88 -8.57
CA VAL A 142 10.25 -12.08 -9.04
C VAL A 142 9.10 -12.96 -9.51
N ILE A 143 9.40 -14.00 -10.29
CA ILE A 143 8.41 -14.95 -10.80
C ILE A 143 7.74 -15.68 -9.63
N ALA A 144 8.53 -16.21 -8.69
CA ALA A 144 8.05 -16.90 -7.50
C ALA A 144 7.13 -16.00 -6.67
N SER A 145 7.54 -14.75 -6.43
CA SER A 145 6.73 -13.77 -5.69
C SER A 145 5.39 -13.47 -6.35
N ILE A 146 5.32 -13.37 -7.67
CA ILE A 146 4.04 -13.21 -8.39
C ILE A 146 3.20 -14.49 -8.30
N ASN A 147 3.84 -15.66 -8.44
CA ASN A 147 3.18 -16.96 -8.44
C ASN A 147 2.54 -17.32 -7.09
N VAL A 148 3.08 -16.82 -5.96
CA VAL A 148 2.39 -16.88 -4.65
C VAL A 148 0.94 -16.44 -4.75
N HIS A 149 0.63 -15.45 -5.62
CA HIS A 149 -0.72 -14.95 -5.83
C HIS A 149 -1.42 -15.55 -7.06
N ALA A 150 -0.68 -15.74 -8.16
CA ALA A 150 -1.24 -16.07 -9.46
C ALA A 150 -1.52 -17.58 -9.66
N GLU A 151 -0.85 -18.47 -8.93
CA GLU A 151 -1.00 -19.90 -9.13
C GLU A 151 -2.43 -20.40 -8.88
N GLU A 152 -2.84 -21.40 -9.67
CA GLU A 152 -4.15 -22.03 -9.52
C GLU A 152 -4.32 -22.61 -8.11
N GLY A 153 -5.37 -22.18 -7.42
CA GLY A 153 -5.63 -22.61 -6.05
C GLY A 153 -4.83 -21.86 -4.98
N SER A 154 -4.14 -20.77 -5.33
CA SER A 154 -3.51 -19.88 -4.36
C SER A 154 -4.49 -19.50 -3.26
N THR A 155 -4.02 -19.58 -2.02
CA THR A 155 -4.77 -19.16 -0.83
C THR A 155 -4.42 -17.73 -0.41
N SER A 156 -3.64 -17.03 -1.23
CA SER A 156 -3.24 -15.67 -0.93
C SER A 156 -4.45 -14.74 -0.86
N ALA A 157 -4.45 -13.84 0.13
CA ALA A 157 -5.40 -12.75 0.25
C ALA A 157 -5.39 -11.80 -0.96
N LEU A 158 -4.32 -11.81 -1.77
CA LEU A 158 -4.17 -11.01 -2.99
C LEU A 158 -4.46 -11.80 -4.27
N ALA A 159 -4.78 -13.10 -4.21
CA ALA A 159 -5.00 -13.94 -5.40
C ALA A 159 -6.06 -13.36 -6.37
N TYR A 160 -7.07 -12.65 -5.84
CA TYR A 160 -8.09 -11.99 -6.66
C TYR A 160 -7.51 -10.97 -7.65
N ALA A 161 -6.41 -10.29 -7.31
CA ALA A 161 -5.77 -9.30 -8.17
C ALA A 161 -5.03 -9.97 -9.33
N TYR A 162 -4.62 -11.23 -9.16
CA TYR A 162 -3.82 -11.99 -10.11
C TYR A 162 -4.62 -13.05 -10.89
N ALA A 163 -5.93 -13.17 -10.64
CA ALA A 163 -6.78 -14.18 -11.28
C ALA A 163 -6.81 -14.12 -12.82
N GLY A 164 -6.40 -13.00 -13.41
CA GLY A 164 -6.29 -12.83 -14.87
C GLY A 164 -4.93 -13.23 -15.46
N VAL A 165 -3.92 -13.54 -14.64
CA VAL A 165 -2.57 -13.93 -15.09
C VAL A 165 -2.62 -15.34 -15.68
N GLU A 166 -2.19 -15.46 -16.93
CA GLU A 166 -2.04 -16.73 -17.65
C GLU A 166 -0.65 -17.33 -17.43
N SER A 167 0.39 -16.51 -17.56
CA SER A 167 1.77 -16.93 -17.33
C SER A 167 2.67 -15.78 -16.92
N VAL A 168 3.74 -16.12 -16.21
CA VAL A 168 4.87 -15.25 -15.88
C VAL A 168 6.13 -16.02 -16.26
N GLU A 169 6.89 -15.51 -17.23
CA GLU A 169 8.02 -16.23 -17.82
C GLU A 169 9.26 -15.35 -17.83
N ALA A 170 10.42 -15.93 -17.55
CA ALA A 170 11.69 -15.30 -17.86
C ALA A 170 11.88 -15.29 -19.39
N THR A 171 11.86 -14.11 -19.99
CA THR A 171 12.04 -13.93 -21.45
C THR A 171 13.43 -13.41 -21.83
N GLY A 172 14.25 -13.14 -20.82
CA GLY A 172 15.65 -12.75 -20.93
C GLY A 172 16.37 -12.87 -19.59
N GLU A 173 17.66 -12.53 -19.55
CA GLU A 173 18.49 -12.65 -18.34
C GLU A 173 17.99 -11.79 -17.17
N ARG A 174 17.46 -10.60 -17.49
CA ARG A 174 16.86 -9.66 -16.54
C ARG A 174 15.47 -9.24 -16.99
N GLU A 175 14.79 -10.08 -17.77
CA GLU A 175 13.50 -9.74 -18.39
C GLU A 175 12.45 -10.78 -18.02
N ILE A 176 11.27 -10.30 -17.62
CA ILE A 176 10.08 -11.14 -17.51
C ILE A 176 8.99 -10.67 -18.47
N THR A 177 8.19 -11.62 -18.93
CA THR A 177 6.93 -11.35 -19.63
C THR A 177 5.77 -11.94 -18.83
N ILE A 178 4.77 -11.10 -18.55
CA ILE A 178 3.49 -11.49 -17.97
C ILE A 178 2.44 -11.50 -19.07
N ARG A 179 1.71 -12.61 -19.20
CA ARG A 179 0.58 -12.76 -20.11
C ARG A 179 -0.71 -12.84 -19.32
N LEU A 180 -1.75 -12.18 -19.82
CA LEU A 180 -3.08 -12.19 -19.23
C LEU A 180 -4.06 -12.95 -20.11
N THR A 181 -4.99 -13.66 -19.48
CA THR A 181 -6.08 -14.39 -20.14
C THR A 181 -7.06 -13.47 -20.88
N GLU A 182 -7.23 -12.23 -20.41
CA GLU A 182 -8.03 -11.18 -21.04
C GLU A 182 -7.32 -9.82 -20.97
N PRO A 183 -7.59 -8.90 -21.92
CA PRO A 183 -7.04 -7.53 -21.88
C PRO A 183 -7.38 -6.79 -20.59
N ASN A 184 -6.36 -6.26 -19.90
CA ASN A 184 -6.53 -5.43 -18.70
C ASN A 184 -5.43 -4.36 -18.62
N SER A 185 -5.70 -3.17 -19.14
CA SER A 185 -4.74 -2.04 -19.13
C SER A 185 -4.43 -1.48 -17.72
N ALA A 186 -5.19 -1.86 -16.69
CA ALA A 186 -4.91 -1.46 -15.31
C ALA A 186 -3.93 -2.42 -14.60
N PHE A 187 -3.57 -3.54 -15.23
CA PHE A 187 -2.70 -4.55 -14.64
C PHE A 187 -1.35 -4.02 -14.09
N PRO A 188 -0.67 -3.04 -14.72
CA PRO A 188 0.56 -2.49 -14.16
C PRO A 188 0.41 -1.96 -12.73
N TRP A 189 -0.78 -1.47 -12.33
CA TRP A 189 -1.04 -1.03 -10.96
C TRP A 189 -1.02 -2.18 -9.95
N ILE A 190 -1.30 -3.41 -10.37
CA ILE A 190 -1.20 -4.59 -9.52
C ILE A 190 0.27 -4.88 -9.15
N LEU A 191 1.22 -4.45 -10.00
CA LEU A 191 2.66 -4.65 -9.79
C LEU A 191 3.31 -3.54 -8.92
N SER A 192 2.49 -2.71 -8.28
CA SER A 192 2.90 -1.55 -7.47
C SER A 192 2.69 -1.79 -5.95
N PRO A 193 3.18 -0.89 -5.07
CA PRO A 193 3.02 -0.98 -3.62
C PRO A 193 1.62 -1.35 -3.15
N GLY A 194 1.55 -2.36 -2.28
CA GLY A 194 0.31 -2.80 -1.62
C GLY A 194 -0.35 -4.01 -2.26
N THR A 195 0.03 -4.40 -3.48
CA THR A 195 -0.49 -5.60 -4.15
C THR A 195 0.60 -6.54 -4.68
N LEU A 196 1.87 -6.16 -4.58
CA LEU A 196 3.01 -7.02 -4.87
C LEU A 196 4.15 -6.74 -3.91
N GLN A 197 4.72 -7.78 -3.32
CA GLN A 197 5.91 -7.69 -2.49
C GLN A 197 6.90 -8.74 -3.00
N ILE A 198 8.08 -8.29 -3.42
CA ILE A 198 9.13 -9.18 -3.90
C ILE A 198 9.95 -9.70 -2.71
N THR A 199 10.11 -11.01 -2.66
CA THR A 199 10.98 -11.74 -1.73
C THR A 199 11.73 -12.85 -2.47
N SER A 200 12.63 -13.55 -1.79
CA SER A 200 13.41 -14.64 -2.37
C SER A 200 12.58 -15.91 -2.56
N ASP A 201 12.77 -16.58 -3.70
CA ASP A 201 12.18 -17.91 -4.00
C ASP A 201 12.61 -18.96 -2.97
N GLU A 202 13.91 -19.03 -2.66
CA GLU A 202 14.44 -19.95 -1.64
C GLU A 202 13.80 -19.69 -0.27
N PHE A 203 13.60 -18.40 0.07
CA PHE A 203 12.95 -18.02 1.32
C PHE A 203 11.47 -18.42 1.36
N ILE A 204 10.75 -18.29 0.24
CA ILE A 204 9.37 -18.77 0.09
C ILE A 204 9.32 -20.29 0.33
N GLU A 205 10.16 -21.05 -0.36
CA GLU A 205 10.16 -22.52 -0.28
C GLU A 205 10.53 -23.05 1.11
N ALA A 206 11.49 -22.40 1.77
CA ALA A 206 11.96 -22.81 3.10
C ALA A 206 10.90 -22.59 4.20
N ASN A 207 10.10 -21.52 4.10
CA ASN A 207 9.27 -21.04 5.20
C ASN A 207 7.76 -21.19 4.95
N LYS A 208 7.32 -21.12 3.69
CA LYS A 208 5.93 -21.34 3.27
C LYS A 208 4.96 -20.50 4.10
N ASP A 209 4.10 -21.15 4.88
CA ASP A 209 3.05 -20.50 5.65
C ASP A 209 3.52 -19.82 6.93
N THR A 210 4.81 -19.90 7.29
CA THR A 210 5.34 -19.25 8.50
C THR A 210 5.86 -17.84 8.25
N ILE A 211 5.94 -17.39 7.00
CA ILE A 211 6.42 -16.03 6.69
C ILE A 211 5.51 -14.99 7.35
N GLY A 212 6.15 -13.97 7.93
CA GLY A 212 5.48 -12.86 8.61
C GLY A 212 5.09 -13.14 10.06
N THR A 213 5.54 -14.24 10.67
CA THR A 213 5.39 -14.50 12.12
C THR A 213 6.58 -13.94 12.92
N PRO A 214 6.49 -13.86 14.25
CA PRO A 214 7.63 -13.46 15.10
C PRO A 214 8.90 -14.29 14.90
N GLU A 215 8.75 -15.56 14.50
CA GLU A 215 9.86 -16.48 14.25
C GLU A 215 10.43 -16.37 12.83
N THR A 216 9.64 -15.91 11.87
CA THR A 216 10.04 -15.80 10.46
C THR A 216 9.62 -14.44 9.91
N LEU A 217 10.48 -13.45 10.12
CA LEU A 217 10.26 -12.07 9.67
C LEU A 217 10.36 -11.95 8.15
N LEU A 218 9.90 -10.83 7.59
CA LEU A 218 9.95 -10.58 6.16
C LEU A 218 11.40 -10.45 5.67
N LEU A 219 11.69 -11.08 4.53
CA LEU A 219 12.87 -10.84 3.72
C LEU A 219 12.48 -10.00 2.50
N GLY A 220 13.30 -9.02 2.16
CA GLY A 220 13.06 -8.15 1.02
C GLY A 220 14.25 -7.28 0.67
N THR A 221 14.07 -6.45 -0.35
CA THR A 221 15.11 -5.56 -0.89
C THR A 221 15.00 -4.13 -0.35
N GLY A 222 14.08 -3.90 0.59
CA GLY A 222 13.67 -2.55 0.99
C GLY A 222 14.68 -1.78 1.83
N PRO A 223 14.34 -0.52 2.17
CA PRO A 223 15.19 0.40 2.93
C PRO A 223 15.44 -0.04 4.38
N TYR A 224 14.63 -0.91 4.96
CA TYR A 224 14.78 -1.36 6.34
C TYR A 224 14.70 -2.88 6.43
N LYS A 225 15.31 -3.43 7.49
CA LYS A 225 15.24 -4.85 7.85
C LYS A 225 14.38 -4.97 9.10
N ILE A 226 13.41 -5.86 9.10
CA ILE A 226 12.62 -6.12 10.31
C ILE A 226 13.47 -6.94 11.27
N THR A 227 13.62 -6.46 12.50
CA THR A 227 14.45 -7.09 13.54
C THR A 227 13.63 -7.72 14.65
N GLU A 228 12.39 -7.25 14.86
CA GLU A 228 11.48 -7.83 15.84
C GLU A 228 10.03 -7.60 15.42
N PHE A 229 9.18 -8.60 15.66
CA PHE A 229 7.74 -8.46 15.58
C PHE A 229 7.10 -9.04 16.83
N VAL A 230 6.43 -8.18 17.61
CA VAL A 230 5.62 -8.57 18.76
C VAL A 230 4.17 -8.25 18.44
N PRO A 231 3.33 -9.25 18.15
CA PRO A 231 1.91 -9.05 17.85
C PRO A 231 1.23 -8.23 18.93
N ASP A 232 0.32 -7.34 18.53
CA ASP A 232 -0.41 -6.41 19.42
C ASP A 232 0.46 -5.44 20.21
N SER A 233 1.77 -5.38 19.96
CA SER A 233 2.68 -4.42 20.57
C SER A 233 3.42 -3.60 19.53
N HIS A 234 4.30 -4.19 18.73
CA HIS A 234 5.16 -3.42 17.83
C HIS A 234 5.88 -4.24 16.75
N VAL A 235 6.45 -3.50 15.80
CA VAL A 235 7.47 -3.96 14.85
C VAL A 235 8.71 -3.07 14.99
N ALA A 236 9.89 -3.68 15.15
CA ALA A 236 11.17 -2.97 15.15
C ALA A 236 11.90 -3.21 13.81
N LEU A 237 12.51 -2.16 13.29
CA LEU A 237 13.27 -2.20 12.05
C LEU A 237 14.59 -1.43 12.18
N GLU A 238 15.61 -1.90 11.48
CA GLU A 238 16.92 -1.25 11.35
C GLU A 238 17.19 -0.87 9.89
N ALA A 239 17.94 0.20 9.67
CA ALA A 239 18.30 0.64 8.33
C ALA A 239 19.04 -0.46 7.54
N ASN A 240 18.64 -0.67 6.29
CA ASN A 240 19.41 -1.46 5.34
C ASN A 240 20.46 -0.56 4.68
N THR A 241 21.68 -0.56 5.21
CA THR A 241 22.78 0.30 4.70
C THR A 241 23.22 -0.05 3.28
N GLU A 242 22.90 -1.26 2.82
CA GLU A 242 23.20 -1.73 1.46
C GLU A 242 22.00 -1.53 0.51
N TRP A 243 20.99 -0.76 0.90
CA TRP A 243 19.83 -0.52 0.04
C TRP A 243 20.24 0.21 -1.24
N TRP A 244 19.85 -0.37 -2.38
CA TRP A 244 20.26 0.07 -3.71
C TRP A 244 19.81 1.50 -4.05
N ASN A 245 18.72 1.98 -3.42
CA ASN A 245 18.13 3.29 -3.70
C ASN A 245 18.54 4.38 -2.70
N GLY A 246 19.69 4.21 -2.05
CA GLY A 246 20.32 5.18 -1.17
C GLY A 246 20.15 4.86 0.31
N GLU A 247 20.67 5.73 1.18
CA GLU A 247 20.70 5.45 2.61
C GLU A 247 19.41 5.92 3.31
N PRO A 248 18.76 5.06 4.12
CA PRO A 248 17.64 5.44 4.97
C PRO A 248 18.00 6.60 5.90
N LYS A 249 17.03 7.48 6.16
CA LYS A 249 17.26 8.66 7.01
C LYS A 249 17.27 8.33 8.50
N ALA A 250 16.52 7.32 8.91
CA ALA A 250 16.49 6.86 10.29
C ALA A 250 17.38 5.62 10.43
N SER A 251 18.25 5.56 11.45
CA SER A 251 19.02 4.33 11.72
C SER A 251 18.13 3.20 12.24
N SER A 252 17.04 3.54 12.93
CA SER A 252 16.03 2.61 13.42
C SER A 252 14.62 3.17 13.28
N VAL A 253 13.65 2.28 13.05
CA VAL A 253 12.22 2.61 13.03
C VAL A 253 11.49 1.65 13.96
N ARG A 254 10.62 2.20 14.79
CA ARG A 254 9.70 1.43 15.63
C ARG A 254 8.27 1.79 15.28
N LEU A 255 7.47 0.76 15.03
CA LEU A 255 6.04 0.89 14.74
C LEU A 255 5.27 0.32 15.91
N ASP A 256 4.61 1.16 16.70
CA ASP A 256 3.82 0.73 17.87
C ASP A 256 2.34 0.61 17.49
N PHE A 257 1.69 -0.49 17.88
CA PHE A 257 0.25 -0.67 17.71
C PHE A 257 -0.50 -0.08 18.90
N ILE A 258 -1.51 0.77 18.65
CA ILE A 258 -2.30 1.47 19.68
C ILE A 258 -3.81 1.33 19.52
#